data_AF-A0A3B9H4W5-F1
#
_entry.id   AF-A0A3B9H4W5-F1
#
_cell.length_a   1.000
_cell.length_b   1.000
_cell.length_c   1.000
_cell.angle_alpha   90.00
_cell.angle_beta   90.00
_cell.angle_gamma   90.00
#
_symmetry.space_group_name_H-M   'P 1'
#
loop_
_entity.id
_entity.type
_entity.pdbx_description
1 polymer ?
#
loop_
_entity_poly.entity_id
_entity_poly.type
_entity_poly.pdbx_seq_one_letter_code
_entity_poly.pdbx_strand_id
1 'polypeptide(L)' 'MKGFDKLNKAFDSRVRLGVMSILVVNDWVKYGDLKERLSLTDGNLASHIASLEKLSYLEVRKEFVGKRPQTSYKISK' A
#
# COMPACT_ATOMS: atom_id res chain seq x y z
N MET A 1 13.64 24.88 -7.07
CA MET A 1 13.63 24.17 -5.78
C MET A 1 14.58 22.98 -5.90
N LYS A 2 15.87 23.14 -5.58
CA LYS A 2 16.86 22.04 -5.66
C LYS A 2 16.88 21.32 -4.31
N GLY A 3 16.53 20.03 -4.29
CA GLY A 3 16.48 19.23 -3.06
C GLY A 3 15.62 17.97 -3.16
N PHE A 4 14.62 17.96 -4.05
CA PHE A 4 13.72 16.82 -4.24
C PHE A 4 14.21 15.82 -5.28
N ASP A 5 15.28 16.15 -6.02
CA ASP A 5 15.83 15.35 -7.12
C ASP A 5 16.37 13.98 -6.68
N LYS A 6 16.57 13.79 -5.37
CA LYS A 6 17.01 12.55 -4.74
C LYS A 6 15.89 11.78 -4.05
N LEU A 7 14.65 12.29 -4.05
CA LEU A 7 13.54 11.55 -3.47
C LEU A 7 13.23 10.32 -4.30
N ASN A 8 12.85 9.27 -3.59
CA ASN A 8 12.48 8.02 -4.21
C ASN A 8 11.15 8.20 -4.95
N LYS A 9 11.17 8.02 -6.28
CA LYS A 9 10.01 8.18 -7.17
C LYS A 9 8.81 7.30 -6.78
N ALA A 10 9.04 6.24 -6.00
CA ALA A 10 7.98 5.45 -5.38
C ALA A 10 7.02 6.31 -4.55
N PHE A 11 7.45 7.45 -4.01
CA PHE A 11 6.66 8.26 -3.08
C PHE A 11 6.21 9.62 -3.63
N ASP A 12 6.37 9.85 -4.94
CA ASP A 12 5.80 11.04 -5.62
C ASP A 12 4.26 10.99 -5.68
N SER A 13 3.67 9.79 -5.54
CA SER A 13 2.22 9.63 -5.42
C SER A 13 1.78 9.81 -3.97
N ARG A 14 0.86 10.75 -3.75
CA ARG A 14 0.17 10.94 -2.46
C ARG A 14 -0.52 9.66 -1.97
N VAL A 15 -1.03 8.84 -2.89
CA VAL A 15 -1.68 7.57 -2.55
C VAL A 15 -0.65 6.56 -2.03
N ARG A 16 0.47 6.38 -2.73
CA ARG A 16 1.53 5.46 -2.28
C ARG A 16 2.13 5.90 -0.95
N LEU A 17 2.35 7.21 -0.78
CA LEU A 17 2.81 7.76 0.50
C LEU A 17 1.79 7.50 1.63
N GLY A 18 0.49 7.68 1.38
CA GLY A 18 -0.58 7.39 2.35
C GLY A 18 -0.71 5.91 2.69
N VAL A 19 -0.57 5.01 1.70
CA VAL A 19 -0.52 3.56 1.95
C VAL A 19 0.66 3.23 2.86
N MET A 20 1.86 3.70 2.51
CA MET A 20 3.05 3.43 3.32
C MET A 20 2.95 4.03 4.72
N SER A 21 2.42 5.23 4.90
CA SER A 21 2.30 5.85 6.22
C SER A 21 1.39 5.04 7.16
N ILE A 22 0.32 4.44 6.65
CA ILE A 22 -0.51 3.50 7.41
C ILE A 22 0.29 2.24 7.75
N LEU A 23 0.99 1.65 6.77
CA LEU A 23 1.71 0.40 6.98
C LEU A 23 2.98 0.55 7.84
N VAL A 24 3.56 1.74 7.99
CA VAL A 24 4.74 1.95 8.87
C VAL A 24 4.41 1.68 10.34
N VAL A 25 3.17 1.93 10.75
CA VAL A 25 2.75 1.81 12.16
C VAL A 25 1.85 0.60 12.43
N ASN A 26 1.58 -0.23 11.41
CA ASN A 26 0.74 -1.41 11.51
C ASN A 26 1.45 -2.63 10.92
N ASP A 27 1.32 -3.82 11.53
CA ASP A 27 1.99 -5.03 11.03
C ASP A 27 1.38 -5.55 9.72
N TRP A 28 0.10 -5.93 9.73
CA TRP A 28 -0.65 -6.33 8.52
C TRP A 28 -1.95 -5.54 8.43
N VAL A 29 -2.24 -4.96 7.27
CA VAL A 29 -3.47 -4.19 7.04
C VAL A 29 -4.23 -4.73 5.84
N LYS A 30 -5.54 -4.88 5.97
CA LYS A 30 -6.40 -5.42 4.91
C LYS A 30 -6.56 -4.41 3.79
N TYR A 31 -6.78 -4.92 2.57
CA TYR A 31 -7.09 -4.09 1.41
C TYR A 31 -8.28 -3.14 1.65
N GLY A 32 -9.37 -3.66 2.24
CA GLY A 32 -10.56 -2.88 2.57
C GLY A 32 -10.27 -1.72 3.54
N ASP A 33 -9.48 -1.98 4.58
CA ASP A 33 -9.12 -0.98 5.58
C ASP A 33 -8.29 0.16 4.96
N LEU A 34 -7.35 -0.16 4.06
CA LEU A 34 -6.58 0.84 3.32
C LEU A 34 -7.49 1.69 2.43
N LYS A 35 -8.44 1.05 1.75
CA LYS A 35 -9.42 1.72 0.89
C LYS A 35 -10.27 2.73 1.67
N GLU A 36 -10.81 2.30 2.81
CA GLU A 36 -11.67 3.12 3.66
C GLU A 36 -10.88 4.27 4.30
N ARG A 37 -9.75 3.97 4.95
CA ARG A 37 -8.93 4.98 5.66
C ARG A 37 -8.38 6.07 4.74
N LEU A 38 -8.09 5.72 3.49
CA LEU A 38 -7.57 6.67 2.49
C LEU A 38 -8.67 7.22 1.57
N SER A 39 -9.93 6.80 1.74
CA SER A 39 -11.08 7.19 0.91
C SER A 39 -10.81 7.02 -0.60
N LEU A 40 -10.31 5.83 -0.98
CA LEU A 40 -9.95 5.50 -2.36
C LEU A 40 -10.99 4.61 -3.02
N THR A 41 -10.96 4.57 -4.35
CA THR A 41 -11.66 3.55 -5.13
C THR A 41 -10.79 2.30 -5.27
N ASP A 42 -11.40 1.16 -5.58
CA ASP A 42 -10.67 -0.10 -5.77
C ASP A 42 -9.63 0.00 -6.89
N GLY A 43 -9.97 0.61 -8.04
CA GLY A 43 -9.01 0.77 -9.14
C GLY A 43 -7.80 1.65 -8.76
N ASN A 44 -8.06 2.74 -8.03
CA ASN A 44 -7.00 3.66 -7.59
C ASN A 44 -6.04 2.95 -6.62
N LEU A 45 -6.56 2.30 -5.57
CA LEU A 45 -5.74 1.57 -4.62
C LEU A 45 -4.99 0.40 -5.27
N ALA A 46 -5.66 -0.41 -6.10
CA ALA A 46 -5.04 -1.57 -6.75
C ALA A 46 -3.83 -1.19 -7.61
N SER A 47 -3.94 -0.13 -8.42
CA SER A 47 -2.84 0.33 -9.28
C SER A 47 -1.62 0.81 -8.48
N HIS A 48 -1.84 1.48 -7.35
CA HIS A 48 -0.78 1.96 -6.48
C HIS A 48 -0.14 0.85 -5.65
N ILE A 49 -0.93 -0.11 -5.15
CA ILE A 49 -0.43 -1.31 -4.49
C ILE A 49 0.43 -2.13 -5.46
N ALA A 50 -0.03 -2.40 -6.68
CA ALA A 50 0.74 -3.12 -7.68
C ALA A 50 2.08 -2.43 -8.00
N SER A 51 2.10 -1.09 -8.00
CA SER A 51 3.34 -0.32 -8.17
C SER A 51 4.31 -0.53 -6.99
N LEU A 52 3.80 -0.51 -5.75
CA LEU A 52 4.60 -0.71 -4.55
C LEU A 52 5.11 -2.16 -4.43
N GLU A 53 4.28 -3.15 -4.78
CA GLU A 53 4.67 -4.57 -4.87
C GLU A 53 5.79 -4.77 -5.90
N LYS A 54 5.67 -4.20 -7.10
CA LYS A 54 6.68 -4.28 -8.16
C LYS A 54 8.02 -3.67 -7.72
N LEU A 55 7.97 -2.64 -6.89
CA LEU A 55 9.16 -1.99 -6.32
C LEU A 55 9.62 -2.67 -5.02
N SER A 56 9.02 -3.79 -4.65
CA SER A 56 9.35 -4.59 -3.47
C SER A 56 9.30 -3.78 -2.17
N TYR A 57 8.31 -2.89 -2.02
CA TYR A 57 8.00 -2.22 -0.75
C TYR A 57 6.98 -2.97 0.10
N LEU A 58 6.27 -3.93 -0.49
CA LEU A 58 5.16 -4.62 0.16
C LEU A 58 5.35 -6.13 0.15
N GLU A 59 5.07 -6.74 1.29
CA GLU A 59 4.71 -8.14 1.40
C GLU A 59 3.19 -8.29 1.26
N VAL A 60 2.75 -9.33 0.55
CA VAL A 60 1.33 -9.59 0.27
C VAL A 60 0.94 -10.93 0.87
N ARG A 61 -0.10 -10.93 1.71
CA ARG A 61 -0.71 -12.16 2.23
C ARG A 61 -2.11 -12.33 1.68
N LYS A 62 -2.33 -13.44 0.98
CA LYS A 62 -3.63 -13.86 0.48
C LYS A 62 -4.06 -15.10 1.26
N GLU A 63 -5.18 -15.00 1.96
CA GLU A 63 -5.70 -16.04 2.83
C GLU A 63 -7.23 -16.11 2.74
N PHE A 64 -7.81 -17.22 3.17
CA PHE A 64 -9.26 -17.32 3.39
C PHE A 64 -9.55 -17.11 4.87
N VAL A 65 -10.38 -16.12 5.20
CA VAL A 65 -10.92 -15.93 6.55
C VAL A 65 -12.37 -16.37 6.54
N GLY A 66 -12.62 -17.57 7.08
CA GLY A 66 -13.88 -18.27 6.89
C GLY A 66 -14.11 -18.61 5.41
N LYS A 67 -15.23 -18.17 4.84
CA LYS A 67 -15.57 -18.42 3.41
C LYS A 67 -15.19 -17.27 2.47
N ARG A 68 -14.43 -16.26 2.94
CA ARG A 68 -14.11 -15.07 2.16
C ARG A 68 -12.61 -14.95 1.92
N PRO A 69 -12.15 -14.70 0.68
CA PRO A 69 -10.77 -14.36 0.42
C PRO A 69 -10.45 -12.99 1.03
N GLN A 70 -9.29 -12.86 1.66
CA GLN A 70 -8.78 -11.64 2.24
C GLN A 70 -7.34 -11.43 1.76
N THR A 71 -7.05 -10.21 1.29
CA THR A 71 -5.68 -9.77 0.98
C THR A 71 -5.26 -8.73 2.01
N SER A 72 -4.08 -8.93 2.59
CA SER A 72 -3.45 -8.00 3.54
C SER A 72 -2.03 -7.66 3.10
N TYR A 73 -1.57 -6.49 3.51
CA TYR A 73 -0.27 -5.93 3.14
C TYR A 73 0.53 -5.55 4.36
N LYS A 74 1.86 -5.64 4.23
CA LYS A 74 2.86 -5.24 5.22
C LYS A 74 4.05 -4.60 4.49
N ILE A 75 4.78 -3.70 5.14
CA ILE A 75 6.06 -3.20 4.62
C ILE A 75 7.09 -4.33 4.59
N SER A 76 7.74 -4.53 3.45
CA SER A 76 8.86 -5.46 3.32
C SER A 76 10.08 -4.99 4.12
N LYS A 77 10.87 -5.95 4.62
CA LYS A 77 12.15 -5.67 5.29
C LYS A 77 13.18 -4.99 4.40
#